data_AF-A0A837IT39-F1
#
_entry.id   AF-A0A837IT39-F1
#
_cell.length_a   1.000
_cell.length_b   1.000
_cell.length_c   1.000
_cell.angle_alpha   90.00
_cell.angle_beta   90.00
_cell.angle_gamma   90.00
#
_symmetry.space_group_name_H-M   'P 1'
#
loop_
_entity.id
_entity.type
_entity.pdbx_description
1 polymer ?
#
loop_
_entity_poly.entity_id
_entity_poly.type
_entity_poly.pdbx_seq_one_letter_code
_entity_poly.pdbx_strand_id
1 'polypeptide(L)'
;MGLYSKKQTDNPLKGGESNDKDSKARPHPNRTMKKLLDDLCDYRRYRWNQGLALWSDMYDVSLILEDKELLPNERKVRNELVADKSDWQYQLSARYLQLAVSDLGKTWKNSFNKHQFKSKKAPRQGQNRQWKVAIR
;
A
#
# COMPACT_ATOMS: atom_id res chain seq x y z
N MET A 1 52.10 4.48 -47.38
CA MET A 1 53.11 4.38 -46.30
C MET A 1 52.34 4.21 -44.99
N GLY A 2 51.91 3.00 -44.60
CA GLY A 2 52.68 2.05 -43.77
C GLY A 2 52.44 2.38 -42.29
N LEU A 3 51.98 1.53 -41.38
CA LEU A 3 52.05 0.07 -41.30
C LEU A 3 50.92 -0.48 -40.41
N TYR A 4 50.29 -1.57 -40.87
CA TYR A 4 49.55 -2.54 -40.06
C TYR A 4 50.51 -3.33 -39.15
N SER A 5 50.06 -3.74 -37.96
CA SER A 5 50.66 -4.87 -37.23
C SER A 5 49.58 -5.75 -36.59
N LYS A 6 49.39 -6.93 -37.17
CA LYS A 6 48.71 -8.09 -36.57
C LYS A 6 49.64 -8.74 -35.56
N LYS A 7 49.12 -9.28 -34.46
CA LYS A 7 49.38 -10.68 -34.08
C LYS A 7 48.16 -11.32 -33.41
N GLN A 8 47.68 -12.36 -34.08
CA GLN A 8 46.79 -13.40 -33.59
C GLN A 8 47.64 -14.42 -32.82
N THR A 9 47.16 -14.89 -31.66
CA THR A 9 47.57 -16.19 -31.10
C THR A 9 46.31 -16.91 -30.65
N ASP A 10 46.08 -18.08 -31.23
CA ASP A 10 44.92 -18.94 -31.02
C ASP A 10 45.07 -19.88 -29.80
N ASN A 11 43.92 -20.14 -29.16
CA ASN A 11 43.45 -21.34 -28.42
C ASN A 11 43.99 -21.70 -27.01
N PRO A 12 43.29 -22.57 -26.21
CA PRO A 12 41.86 -22.96 -26.19
C PRO A 12 41.19 -23.01 -24.78
N LEU A 13 39.85 -23.09 -24.78
CA LEU A 13 38.90 -23.64 -23.77
C LEU A 13 39.34 -23.85 -22.31
N LYS A 14 38.73 -23.08 -21.39
CA LYS A 14 38.26 -23.64 -20.11
C LYS A 14 36.78 -23.34 -19.94
N GLY A 15 35.98 -24.39 -20.08
CA GLY A 15 34.60 -24.40 -19.61
C GLY A 15 34.58 -24.13 -18.12
N GLY A 16 34.04 -22.98 -17.73
CA GLY A 16 33.49 -22.79 -16.41
C GLY A 16 32.01 -23.12 -16.51
N GLU A 17 31.62 -24.28 -16.00
CA GLU A 17 30.23 -24.54 -15.62
C GLU A 17 29.84 -23.48 -14.58
N SER A 18 29.22 -22.38 -15.04
CA SER A 18 28.45 -21.51 -14.16
C SER A 18 27.25 -22.32 -13.71
N ASN A 19 27.40 -22.93 -12.52
CA ASN A 19 26.29 -23.41 -11.72
C ASN A 19 25.44 -22.19 -11.31
N ASP A 20 24.65 -21.66 -12.25
CA ASP A 20 23.58 -20.71 -11.96
C ASP A 20 22.48 -21.51 -11.27
N LYS A 21 22.65 -21.71 -9.95
CA LYS A 21 21.51 -21.98 -9.09
C LYS A 21 20.67 -20.72 -9.11
N ASP A 22 19.55 -20.78 -9.85
CA ASP A 22 18.47 -19.80 -9.88
C ASP A 22 18.19 -19.24 -8.48
N SER A 23 18.90 -18.18 -8.13
CA SER A 23 18.60 -17.38 -6.97
C SER A 23 17.43 -16.52 -7.41
N LYS A 24 16.21 -17.01 -7.13
CA LYS A 24 14.93 -16.38 -7.41
C LYS A 24 14.95 -14.90 -7.03
N ALA A 25 15.38 -14.05 -7.96
CA ALA A 25 15.54 -12.63 -7.74
C ALA A 25 14.15 -12.06 -7.48
N ARG A 26 13.93 -11.50 -6.29
CA ARG A 26 12.66 -10.85 -5.99
C ARG A 26 12.48 -9.70 -6.99
N PRO A 27 11.41 -9.67 -7.79
CA PRO A 27 11.19 -8.56 -8.70
C PRO A 27 11.07 -7.28 -7.88
N HIS A 28 12.05 -6.40 -8.00
CA HIS A 28 12.00 -5.09 -7.35
C HIS A 28 11.20 -4.13 -8.23
N PRO A 29 10.31 -3.31 -7.65
CA PRO A 29 9.53 -2.37 -8.43
C PRO A 29 10.46 -1.42 -9.17
N ASN A 30 10.26 -1.33 -10.49
CA ASN A 30 10.96 -0.35 -11.32
C ASN A 30 10.57 1.07 -10.89
N ARG A 31 11.32 2.08 -11.35
CA ARG A 31 11.10 3.48 -10.96
C ARG A 31 9.65 3.94 -11.22
N THR A 32 9.04 3.48 -12.30
CA THR A 32 7.65 3.79 -12.68
C THR A 32 6.64 3.20 -11.70
N MET A 33 6.82 1.94 -11.31
CA MET A 33 5.96 1.25 -10.34
C MET A 33 6.00 1.95 -8.99
N LYS A 34 7.18 2.40 -8.54
CA LYS A 34 7.30 3.16 -7.29
C LYS A 34 6.48 4.45 -7.33
N LYS A 35 6.62 5.24 -8.39
CA LYS A 35 5.84 6.48 -8.56
C LYS A 35 4.33 6.23 -8.54
N LEU A 36 3.85 5.25 -9.30
CA LEU A 36 2.42 4.91 -9.30
C LEU A 36 1.93 4.50 -7.90
N LEU A 37 2.74 3.74 -7.15
CA LEU A 37 2.39 3.38 -5.77
C LEU A 37 2.38 4.58 -4.84
N ASP A 38 3.32 5.52 -4.99
CA ASP A 38 3.38 6.77 -4.23
C ASP A 38 2.15 7.64 -4.54
N ASP A 39 1.85 7.85 -5.82
CA ASP A 39 0.67 8.61 -6.29
C ASP A 39 -0.64 8.01 -5.76
N LEU A 40 -0.76 6.68 -5.75
CA LEU A 40 -1.92 5.98 -5.20
C LEU A 40 -2.02 6.11 -3.67
N CYS A 41 -0.88 6.08 -2.97
CA CYS A 41 -0.85 6.29 -1.52
C CYS A 41 -1.27 7.71 -1.16
N ASP A 42 -0.76 8.69 -1.89
CA ASP A 42 -1.10 10.10 -1.69
C ASP A 42 -2.55 10.38 -2.04
N TYR A 43 -3.08 9.79 -3.12
CA TYR A 43 -4.50 9.88 -3.44
C TYR A 43 -5.40 9.25 -2.36
N ARG A 44 -5.01 8.09 -1.79
CA ARG A 44 -5.76 7.47 -0.70
C ARG A 44 -5.77 8.35 0.56
N ARG A 45 -4.63 8.96 0.91
CA ARG A 45 -4.53 9.91 2.04
C ARG A 45 -5.40 11.15 1.80
N TYR A 46 -5.32 11.71 0.60
CA TYR A 46 -6.13 12.85 0.20
C TYR A 46 -7.64 12.55 0.33
N ARG A 47 -8.11 11.45 -0.27
CA ARG A 47 -9.53 11.06 -0.19
C ARG A 47 -9.97 10.67 1.21
N TRP A 48 -9.08 10.10 2.01
CA TRP A 48 -9.34 9.89 3.44
C TRP A 48 -9.62 11.21 4.15
N ASN A 49 -8.75 12.21 3.99
CA ASN A 49 -8.90 13.51 4.64
C ASN A 49 -10.16 14.25 4.20
N GLN A 50 -10.48 14.22 2.90
CA GLN A 50 -11.73 14.78 2.41
C GLN A 50 -12.96 14.05 2.97
N GLY A 51 -12.93 12.72 3.02
CA GLY A 51 -14.00 11.95 3.63
C GLY A 51 -14.16 12.25 5.11
N LEU A 52 -13.07 12.47 5.84
CA LEU A 52 -13.09 12.85 7.25
C LEU A 52 -13.71 14.24 7.46
N ALA A 53 -13.34 15.22 6.64
CA ALA A 53 -13.91 16.57 6.70
C ALA A 53 -15.41 16.54 6.47
N LEU A 54 -15.84 15.89 5.38
CA LEU A 54 -17.26 15.78 5.02
C LEU A 54 -18.07 15.02 6.09
N TRP A 55 -17.46 13.99 6.70
CA TRP A 55 -18.07 13.27 7.82
C TRP A 55 -18.25 14.16 9.05
N SER A 56 -17.27 15.02 9.35
CA SER A 56 -17.36 16.02 10.43
C SER A 56 -18.46 17.03 10.14
N ASP A 57 -18.52 17.58 8.93
CA ASP A 57 -19.53 18.55 8.52
C ASP A 57 -20.95 17.97 8.67
N MET A 58 -21.17 16.73 8.22
CA MET A 58 -22.44 16.01 8.40
C MET A 58 -22.77 15.80 9.88
N TYR A 59 -21.78 15.48 10.70
CA TYR A 59 -21.98 15.31 12.14
C TYR A 59 -22.39 16.63 12.81
N ASP A 60 -21.71 17.73 12.48
CA ASP A 60 -22.00 19.05 13.02
C ASP A 60 -23.42 19.50 12.62
N VAL A 61 -23.81 19.29 11.36
CA VAL A 61 -25.19 19.54 10.91
C VAL A 61 -26.20 18.70 11.69
N SER A 62 -25.93 17.41 11.92
CA SER A 62 -26.81 16.54 12.71
C SER A 62 -26.94 16.99 14.17
N LEU A 63 -25.86 17.55 14.73
CA LEU A 63 -25.84 18.05 16.09
C LEU A 63 -26.64 19.36 16.24
N ILE A 64 -26.52 20.26 15.26
CA ILE A 64 -27.23 21.54 15.24
C ILE A 64 -28.74 21.33 15.07
N LEU A 65 -29.14 20.40 14.20
CA LEU A 65 -30.55 20.12 13.90
C LEU A 65 -31.19 19.09 14.84
N GLU A 66 -30.40 18.47 15.72
CA GLU A 66 -30.79 17.38 16.63
C GLU A 66 -31.50 16.19 15.95
N ASP A 67 -31.32 16.06 14.63
CA ASP A 67 -31.95 15.01 13.82
C ASP A 67 -31.01 13.81 13.63
N LYS A 68 -31.48 12.65 14.09
CA LYS A 68 -30.75 11.38 13.99
C LYS A 68 -30.66 10.86 12.57
N GLU A 69 -31.56 11.27 11.67
CA GLU A 69 -31.51 10.86 10.27
C GLU A 69 -30.34 11.50 9.52
N LEU A 70 -29.84 12.65 10.00
CA LEU A 70 -28.72 13.37 9.43
C LEU A 70 -27.36 12.83 9.88
N LEU A 71 -27.34 11.84 10.79
CA LEU A 71 -26.10 11.22 11.21
C LEU A 71 -25.27 10.76 10.00
N PRO A 72 -23.95 11.01 10.04
CA PRO A 72 -23.07 10.62 8.96
C PRO A 72 -23.04 9.10 8.82
N ASN A 73 -23.09 8.64 7.57
CA ASN A 73 -23.07 7.23 7.21
C ASN A 73 -22.05 7.02 6.08
N GLU A 74 -21.35 5.89 6.09
CA GLU A 74 -20.38 5.50 5.06
C GLU A 74 -20.95 5.64 3.66
N ARG A 75 -22.21 5.22 3.46
CA ARG A 75 -22.86 5.32 2.15
C ARG A 75 -23.07 6.77 1.70
N LYS A 76 -23.46 7.66 2.62
CA LYS A 76 -23.67 9.09 2.31
C LYS A 76 -22.34 9.74 1.93
N VAL A 77 -21.32 9.61 2.78
CA VAL A 77 -19.98 10.16 2.53
C VAL A 77 -19.40 9.61 1.23
N ARG A 78 -19.53 8.32 0.96
CA ARG A 78 -19.07 7.73 -0.30
C ARG A 78 -19.76 8.34 -1.51
N ASN A 79 -21.09 8.51 -1.45
CA ASN A 79 -21.86 9.04 -2.58
C ASN A 79 -21.46 10.50 -2.87
N GLU A 80 -21.31 11.33 -1.84
CA GLU A 80 -20.83 12.71 -1.99
C GLU A 80 -19.42 12.75 -2.60
N LEU A 81 -18.48 11.94 -2.08
CA LEU A 81 -17.12 11.89 -2.62
C LEU A 81 -17.05 11.34 -4.05
N VAL A 82 -18.01 10.50 -4.46
CA VAL A 82 -18.11 10.00 -5.83
C VAL A 82 -18.68 11.05 -6.76
N ALA A 83 -19.62 11.88 -6.28
CA ALA A 83 -20.15 13.02 -7.02
C ALA A 83 -19.09 14.11 -7.21
N ASP A 84 -18.27 14.38 -6.19
CA ASP A 84 -17.15 15.33 -6.22
C ASP A 84 -15.87 14.72 -6.86
N LYS A 85 -16.01 13.92 -7.91
CA LYS A 85 -14.85 13.39 -8.65
C LYS A 85 -14.43 14.34 -9.75
N SER A 86 -13.18 14.75 -9.69
CA SER A 86 -12.53 15.44 -10.80
C SER A 86 -12.10 14.47 -11.91
N ASP A 87 -12.03 14.95 -13.15
CA ASP A 87 -11.70 14.16 -14.35
C ASP A 87 -10.41 13.35 -14.22
N TRP A 88 -9.36 13.95 -13.65
CA TRP A 88 -8.06 13.29 -13.44
C TRP A 88 -8.16 12.07 -12.51
N GLN A 89 -9.15 12.02 -11.62
CA GLN A 89 -9.31 10.91 -10.68
C GLN A 89 -9.92 9.67 -11.32
N TYR A 90 -10.61 9.81 -12.45
CA TYR A 90 -11.11 8.67 -13.22
C TYR A 90 -9.97 7.85 -13.84
N GLN A 91 -8.76 8.43 -13.92
CA GLN A 91 -7.54 7.71 -14.31
C GLN A 91 -7.05 6.77 -13.21
N LEU A 92 -7.45 6.99 -11.95
CA LEU A 92 -7.11 6.15 -10.82
C LEU A 92 -8.22 5.14 -10.55
N SER A 93 -7.84 3.96 -10.04
CA SER A 93 -8.82 2.89 -9.80
C SER A 93 -9.85 3.29 -8.72
N ALA A 94 -11.14 3.17 -9.06
CA ALA A 94 -12.25 3.50 -8.16
C ALA A 94 -12.24 2.70 -6.84
N ARG A 95 -11.57 1.53 -6.84
CA ARG A 95 -11.38 0.67 -5.67
C ARG A 95 -10.67 1.39 -4.52
N TYR A 96 -9.76 2.32 -4.80
CA TYR A 96 -9.01 3.04 -3.76
C TYR A 96 -9.88 4.02 -2.97
N LEU A 97 -10.81 4.71 -3.64
CA LEU A 97 -11.78 5.57 -2.97
C LEU A 97 -12.71 4.74 -2.08
N GLN A 98 -13.24 3.63 -2.61
CA GLN A 98 -14.12 2.75 -1.85
C GLN A 98 -13.42 2.18 -0.61
N LEU A 99 -12.16 1.77 -0.74
CA LEU A 99 -11.36 1.30 0.39
C LEU A 99 -11.15 2.40 1.43
N ALA A 100 -10.79 3.63 1.01
CA ALA A 100 -10.62 4.75 1.93
C ALA A 100 -11.90 5.01 2.74
N VAL A 101 -13.06 5.05 2.10
CA VAL A 101 -14.34 5.33 2.78
C VAL A 101 -14.78 4.18 3.69
N SER A 102 -14.62 2.92 3.25
CA SER A 102 -14.91 1.74 4.10
C SER A 102 -14.03 1.72 5.34
N ASP A 103 -12.74 1.98 5.17
CA ASP A 103 -11.81 2.00 6.29
C ASP A 103 -12.13 3.16 7.24
N LEU A 104 -12.56 4.31 6.72
CA LEU A 104 -13.01 5.44 7.52
C LEU A 104 -14.26 5.10 8.33
N GLY A 105 -15.28 4.49 7.70
CA GLY A 105 -16.48 4.01 8.39
C GLY A 105 -16.17 3.01 9.51
N LYS A 106 -15.22 2.08 9.29
CA LYS A 106 -14.74 1.17 10.34
C LYS A 106 -14.05 1.93 11.47
N THR A 107 -13.15 2.86 11.15
CA THR A 107 -12.46 3.65 12.18
C THR A 107 -13.45 4.47 13.01
N TRP A 108 -14.41 5.14 12.37
CA TRP A 108 -15.45 5.92 13.03
C TRP A 108 -16.26 5.05 13.99
N LYS A 109 -16.79 3.90 13.52
CA LYS A 109 -17.51 2.94 14.35
C LYS A 109 -16.67 2.44 15.53
N ASN A 110 -15.38 2.23 15.32
CA ASN A 110 -14.46 1.81 16.36
C ASN A 110 -14.11 2.94 17.34
N SER A 111 -14.13 4.21 16.94
CA SER A 111 -13.87 5.36 17.81
C SER A 111 -14.92 5.49 18.92
N PHE A 112 -16.19 5.18 18.64
CA PHE A 112 -17.24 5.13 19.67
C PHE A 112 -17.14 3.87 20.55
N ASN A 113 -16.67 2.76 19.99
CA ASN A 113 -16.42 1.52 20.73
C ASN A 113 -15.03 1.57 21.37
N LYS A 114 -14.89 2.36 22.44
CA LYS A 114 -13.63 2.69 23.15
C LYS A 114 -12.91 1.50 23.82
N HIS A 115 -13.24 0.25 23.49
CA HIS A 115 -12.71 -0.94 24.16
C HIS A 115 -12.09 -1.94 23.16
N GLN A 116 -10.81 -2.23 23.43
CA GLN A 116 -9.94 -3.25 22.83
C GLN A 116 -9.20 -2.89 21.55
N PHE A 117 -8.28 -1.94 21.64
CA PHE A 117 -6.96 -2.17 21.03
C PHE A 117 -6.23 -3.27 21.81
N LYS A 118 -6.69 -4.52 21.69
CA LYS A 118 -5.89 -5.68 22.12
C LYS A 118 -4.91 -5.96 21.00
N SER A 119 -3.76 -5.26 21.02
CA SER A 119 -2.65 -5.64 20.15
C SER A 119 -2.20 -7.04 20.58
N LYS A 120 -2.73 -8.09 19.93
CA LYS A 120 -2.10 -9.40 19.98
C LYS A 120 -0.81 -9.26 19.18
N LYS A 121 0.31 -9.00 19.88
CA LYS A 121 1.64 -9.11 19.29
C LYS A 121 1.77 -10.55 18.78
N ALA A 122 1.63 -10.77 17.48
CA ALA A 122 2.10 -12.01 16.90
C ALA A 122 3.61 -12.07 17.16
N PRO A 123 4.16 -13.19 17.65
CA PRO A 123 5.61 -13.32 17.75
C PRO A 123 6.19 -13.09 16.36
N ARG A 124 7.12 -12.13 16.26
CA ARG A 124 7.79 -11.83 14.99
C ARG A 124 8.43 -13.13 14.51
N GLN A 125 8.11 -13.56 13.29
CA GLN A 125 8.70 -14.74 12.66
C GLN A 125 10.23 -14.59 12.70
N GLY A 126 10.88 -15.27 13.66
CA GLY A 126 12.29 -15.05 13.99
C GLY A 126 12.68 -15.36 15.43
N GLN A 127 11.75 -15.33 16.39
CA GLN A 127 12.07 -15.62 17.81
C GLN A 127 12.11 -17.11 18.20
N ASN A 128 11.87 -18.04 17.26
CA ASN A 128 11.91 -19.49 17.50
C ASN A 128 13.14 -20.17 16.85
N ARG A 129 14.34 -19.64 17.10
CA ARG A 129 15.59 -20.38 16.88
C ARG A 129 16.42 -20.43 18.16
N GLN A 130 15.90 -21.12 19.17
CA GLN A 130 16.71 -21.74 20.21
C GLN A 130 16.28 -23.20 20.36
N TRP A 131 16.76 -24.04 19.44
CA TRP A 131 16.58 -25.48 19.54
C TRP A 131 17.60 -26.04 20.52
N LYS A 132 17.08 -26.50 21.66
CA LYS A 132 17.49 -27.73 22.36
C LYS A 132 18.62 -28.51 21.67
N VAL A 133 19.88 -28.29 22.06
CA VAL A 133 20.91 -29.33 22.04
C VAL A 133 21.90 -29.02 23.16
N ALA A 134 21.90 -29.86 24.20
CA ALA A 134 23.03 -30.19 25.09
C ALA A 134 22.51 -30.67 26.45
N ILE A 135 21.88 -31.85 26.50
CA ILE A 135 22.05 -32.77 27.63
C ILE A 135 22.11 -34.18 27.04
N ARG A 136 23.33 -34.66 26.81
CA ARG A 136 23.74 -36.05 27.06
C ARG A 136 25.21 -36.07 27.36
#